data_AF-A0A3B9V840-F1
#
_entry.id   AF-A0A3B9V840-F1
#
_cell.length_a   1.000
_cell.length_b   1.000
_cell.length_c   1.000
_cell.angle_alpha   90.00
_cell.angle_beta   90.00
_cell.angle_gamma   90.00
#
_symmetry.space_group_name_H-M   'P 1'
#
loop_
_entity.id
_entity.type
_entity.pdbx_description
1 polymer ?
#
loop_
_entity_poly.entity_id
_entity_poly.type
_entity_poly.pdbx_seq_one_letter_code
_entity_poly.pdbx_strand_id
1 'polypeptide(L)'
;WKKEKLVVQGAQHLKEELEQAKTDLETAHRNNDLAKMSELQYGIIPTLEEKITQAESADVEEMTLLRNKVTEDEIAHIVARWTGIPVDKMMEGEKDKLLQMESIIHKRLVGQDKAVKVISDAVRRSRAGLSDPNRPDGSFLFMGPTGVGKTELTKALADFLFDTEQAIVRVDMSE
;
A
#
# COMPACT_ATOMS: atom_id res chain seq x y z
N TRP A 1 15.61 18.11 -18.99
CA TRP A 1 14.40 18.88 -18.61
C TRP A 1 13.49 19.30 -19.77
N LYS A 2 13.82 20.29 -20.63
CA LYS A 2 12.89 20.72 -21.71
C LYS A 2 12.57 19.59 -22.72
N LYS A 3 13.58 18.79 -23.09
CA LYS A 3 13.42 17.60 -23.95
C LYS A 3 12.50 16.56 -23.29
N GLU A 4 12.80 16.17 -22.05
CA GLU A 4 11.96 15.24 -21.25
C GLU A 4 10.52 15.74 -21.10
N LYS A 5 10.31 17.02 -20.79
CA LYS A 5 8.96 17.60 -20.67
C LYS A 5 8.15 17.50 -21.98
N LEU A 6 8.80 17.71 -23.13
CA LEU A 6 8.15 17.61 -24.43
C LEU A 6 7.76 16.16 -24.76
N VAL A 7 8.60 15.19 -24.41
CA VAL A 7 8.31 13.76 -24.58
C VAL A 7 7.08 13.35 -23.75
N VAL A 8 7.03 13.78 -22.49
CA VAL A 8 5.90 13.53 -21.58
C VAL A 8 4.60 14.13 -22.10
N GLN A 9 4.64 15.39 -22.53
CA GLN A 9 3.46 16.07 -23.08
C GLN A 9 2.98 15.41 -24.38
N GLY A 10 3.91 14.94 -25.23
CA GLY A 10 3.57 14.18 -26.44
C GLY A 10 2.89 12.85 -26.12
N ALA A 11 3.43 12.08 -25.17
CA ALA A 11 2.84 10.82 -24.73
C ALA A 11 1.45 11.03 -24.09
N GLN A 12 1.28 12.11 -23.32
CA GLN A 12 -0.01 12.48 -22.74
C GLN A 12 -1.05 12.83 -23.82
N HIS A 13 -0.66 13.61 -24.83
CA HIS A 13 -1.54 13.96 -25.95
C HIS A 13 -1.99 12.73 -26.73
N LEU A 14 -1.09 11.78 -27.00
CA LEU A 14 -1.44 10.52 -27.67
C LEU A 14 -2.43 9.69 -26.84
N LYS A 15 -2.29 9.66 -25.51
CA LYS A 15 -3.26 9.00 -24.62
C LYS A 15 -4.63 9.70 -24.63
N GLU A 16 -4.65 11.03 -24.66
CA GLU A 16 -5.89 11.81 -24.78
C GLU A 16 -6.60 11.53 -26.12
N GLU A 17 -5.86 11.47 -27.23
CA GLU A 17 -6.40 11.09 -28.55
C GLU A 17 -6.96 9.65 -28.55
N LEU A 18 -6.29 8.71 -27.88
CA LEU A 18 -6.76 7.33 -27.77
C LEU A 18 -8.08 7.25 -26.98
N GLU A 19 -8.19 7.94 -25.85
CA GLU A 19 -9.43 7.96 -25.06
C GLU A 19 -10.58 8.64 -25.81
N GLN A 20 -10.30 9.69 -26.58
CA GLN A 20 -11.29 10.28 -27.48
C GLN A 20 -11.74 9.30 -28.57
N ALA A 21 -10.80 8.58 -29.21
CA ALA A 21 -11.12 7.58 -30.22
C ALA A 21 -11.97 6.41 -29.67
N LYS A 22 -11.72 5.97 -28.43
CA LYS A 22 -12.56 4.98 -27.74
C LYS A 22 -13.96 5.51 -27.46
N THR A 23 -14.07 6.75 -26.98
CA THR A 23 -15.37 7.41 -26.73
C THR A 23 -16.17 7.58 -28.04
N ASP A 24 -15.49 7.92 -29.13
CA ASP A 24 -16.09 8.04 -30.46
C ASP A 24 -16.56 6.67 -30.98
N LEU A 25 -15.83 5.59 -30.69
CA LEU A 25 -16.22 4.22 -31.03
C LEU A 25 -17.49 3.81 -30.29
N GLU A 26 -17.58 4.09 -28.97
CA GLU A 26 -18.81 3.84 -28.20
C GLU A 26 -20.00 4.64 -28.76
N THR A 27 -19.75 5.87 -29.18
CA THR A 27 -20.78 6.73 -29.77
C THR A 27 -21.23 6.23 -31.14
N ALA A 28 -20.29 5.79 -31.99
CA ALA A 28 -20.59 5.17 -33.28
C ALA A 28 -21.37 3.85 -33.10
N HIS A 29 -21.05 3.07 -32.06
CA HIS A 29 -21.79 1.86 -31.69
C HIS A 29 -23.23 2.17 -31.27
N ARG A 30 -23.46 3.22 -30.46
CA ARG A 30 -24.82 3.65 -30.10
C ARG A 30 -25.64 4.12 -31.31
N ASN A 31 -24.98 4.71 -32.29
CA ASN A 31 -25.63 5.25 -33.50
C ASN A 31 -25.73 4.22 -34.66
N ASN A 32 -25.26 2.98 -34.47
CA ASN A 32 -25.16 1.95 -35.52
C ASN A 32 -24.35 2.40 -36.76
N ASP A 33 -23.35 3.27 -36.58
CA ASP A 33 -22.46 3.69 -37.67
C ASP A 33 -21.31 2.68 -37.84
N LEU A 34 -21.60 1.61 -38.58
CA LEU A 34 -20.68 0.48 -38.79
C LEU A 34 -19.39 0.88 -39.55
N ALA A 35 -19.45 1.91 -40.41
CA ALA A 35 -18.30 2.38 -41.16
C ALA A 35 -17.30 3.04 -40.23
N LYS A 36 -17.77 3.99 -39.40
CA LYS A 36 -16.94 4.70 -38.44
C LYS A 36 -16.41 3.79 -37.33
N MET A 37 -17.20 2.80 -36.90
CA MET A 37 -16.72 1.77 -35.97
C MET A 37 -15.53 0.99 -36.52
N SER A 38 -15.61 0.52 -37.78
CA SER A 38 -14.53 -0.25 -38.40
C SER A 38 -13.24 0.56 -38.55
N GLU A 39 -13.36 1.82 -38.97
CA GLU A 39 -12.23 2.75 -39.09
C GLU A 39 -11.52 3.00 -37.75
N LEU A 40 -12.31 3.26 -36.69
CA LEU A 40 -11.77 3.49 -35.35
C LEU A 40 -11.15 2.22 -34.77
N GLN A 41 -11.84 1.09 -34.86
CA GLN A 41 -11.46 -0.17 -34.22
C GLN A 41 -10.23 -0.83 -34.88
N TYR A 42 -10.14 -0.79 -36.21
CA TYR A 42 -9.07 -1.48 -36.95
C TYR A 42 -7.98 -0.55 -37.51
N GLY A 43 -8.21 0.77 -37.52
CA GLY A 43 -7.26 1.75 -38.03
C GLY A 43 -6.69 2.65 -36.94
N ILE A 44 -7.53 3.56 -36.43
CA ILE A 44 -7.07 4.67 -35.58
C ILE A 44 -6.61 4.19 -34.20
N ILE A 45 -7.39 3.34 -33.53
CA ILE A 45 -7.05 2.85 -32.18
C ILE A 45 -5.75 2.04 -32.18
N PRO A 46 -5.57 1.01 -33.05
CA PRO A 46 -4.32 0.24 -33.07
C PRO A 46 -3.08 1.08 -33.38
N THR A 47 -3.20 2.06 -34.29
CA THR A 47 -2.07 2.94 -34.63
C THR A 47 -1.69 3.90 -33.51
N LEU A 48 -2.67 4.37 -32.72
CA LEU A 48 -2.41 5.17 -31.52
C LEU A 48 -1.78 4.33 -30.41
N GLU A 49 -2.26 3.10 -30.19
CA GLU A 49 -1.69 2.16 -29.21
C GLU A 49 -0.22 1.82 -29.54
N GLU A 50 0.09 1.58 -30.82
CA GLU A 50 1.46 1.31 -31.27
C GLU A 50 2.38 2.53 -31.02
N LYS A 51 1.92 3.73 -31.35
CA LYS A 51 2.67 4.98 -31.10
C LYS A 51 2.90 5.24 -29.62
N ILE A 52 1.92 4.98 -28.76
CA ILE A 52 2.05 5.10 -27.30
C ILE A 52 3.10 4.10 -26.80
N THR A 53 3.04 2.85 -27.25
CA THR A 53 4.01 1.81 -26.84
C THR A 53 5.44 2.16 -27.27
N GLN A 54 5.62 2.72 -28.47
CA GLN A 54 6.93 3.22 -28.93
C GLN A 54 7.42 4.42 -28.11
N ALA A 55 6.53 5.36 -27.76
CA ALA A 55 6.88 6.50 -26.93
C ALA A 55 7.24 6.09 -25.49
N GLU A 56 6.51 5.14 -24.91
CA GLU A 56 6.74 4.64 -23.54
C GLU A 56 8.01 3.78 -23.42
N SER A 57 8.37 3.02 -24.46
CA SER A 57 9.61 2.22 -24.47
C SER A 57 10.86 3.09 -24.59
N ALA A 58 10.80 4.19 -25.34
CA ALA A 58 11.87 5.20 -25.38
C ALA A 58 12.04 5.95 -24.04
N ASP A 59 10.99 6.00 -23.21
CA ASP A 59 10.95 6.69 -21.92
C ASP A 59 11.70 5.96 -20.78
N VAL A 60 11.99 4.66 -20.94
CA VAL A 60 12.58 3.83 -19.87
C VAL A 60 14.10 4.04 -19.71
N GLU A 61 14.82 4.46 -20.76
CA GLU A 61 16.29 4.57 -20.73
C GLU A 61 16.84 5.99 -20.44
N GLU A 62 16.08 7.08 -20.64
CA GLU A 62 16.63 8.46 -20.61
C GLU A 62 16.08 9.41 -19.51
N MET A 63 15.03 9.05 -18.78
CA MET A 63 14.32 10.01 -17.89
C MET A 63 14.91 10.05 -16.47
N THR A 64 15.86 10.96 -16.25
CA THR A 64 16.53 11.16 -14.94
C THR A 64 16.08 12.41 -14.19
N LEU A 65 15.59 13.45 -14.89
CA LEU A 65 15.20 14.73 -14.28
C LEU A 65 13.69 14.84 -14.03
N LEU A 66 12.87 14.05 -14.72
CA LEU A 66 11.42 13.96 -14.53
C LEU A 66 11.02 12.54 -14.11
N ARG A 67 10.57 12.40 -12.87
CA ARG A 67 9.93 11.17 -12.37
C ARG A 67 8.42 11.28 -12.61
N ASN A 68 7.90 10.47 -13.52
CA ASN A 68 6.46 10.39 -13.84
C ASN A 68 5.83 9.06 -13.43
N LYS A 69 6.60 8.16 -12.81
CA LYS A 69 6.09 6.87 -12.34
C LYS A 69 5.84 6.95 -10.85
N VAL A 70 4.58 6.81 -10.47
CA VAL A 70 4.21 6.65 -9.07
C VAL A 70 4.68 5.29 -8.61
N THR A 71 5.68 5.31 -7.73
CA THR A 71 6.28 4.11 -7.11
C THR A 71 5.80 3.95 -5.67
N GLU A 72 6.08 2.80 -5.07
CA GLU A 72 5.80 2.54 -3.65
C GLU A 72 6.40 3.62 -2.75
N ASP A 73 7.60 4.10 -3.06
CA ASP A 73 8.25 5.20 -2.35
C ASP A 73 7.40 6.47 -2.38
N GLU A 74 6.89 6.88 -3.55
CA GLU A 74 6.08 8.10 -3.66
C GLU A 74 4.78 8.01 -2.85
N ILE A 75 4.14 6.84 -2.86
CA ILE A 75 2.94 6.56 -2.06
C ILE A 75 3.29 6.63 -0.57
N ALA A 76 4.36 5.96 -0.15
CA ALA A 76 4.79 5.93 1.24
C ALA A 76 5.10 7.34 1.79
N HIS A 77 5.73 8.21 1.00
CA HIS A 77 6.00 9.60 1.41
C HIS A 77 4.72 10.41 1.65
N ILE A 78 3.68 10.22 0.83
CA ILE A 78 2.40 10.91 1.01
C ILE A 78 1.66 10.37 2.24
N VAL A 79 1.60 9.04 2.38
CA VAL A 79 0.94 8.40 3.54
C VAL A 79 1.66 8.77 4.84
N ALA A 80 2.99 8.80 4.85
CA ALA A 80 3.80 9.23 5.98
C ALA A 80 3.49 10.68 6.39
N ARG A 81 3.35 11.59 5.43
CA ARG A 81 2.98 12.98 5.69
C ARG A 81 1.60 13.12 6.33
N TRP A 82 0.65 12.26 5.96
CA TRP A 82 -0.72 12.29 6.51
C TRP A 82 -0.83 11.62 7.87
N THR A 83 -0.15 10.48 8.06
CA THR A 83 -0.24 9.65 9.26
C THR A 83 0.78 10.04 10.34
N GLY A 84 1.85 10.74 9.97
CA GLY A 84 2.98 11.03 10.85
C GLY A 84 3.93 9.84 11.08
N ILE A 85 3.68 8.70 10.44
CA ILE A 85 4.53 7.50 10.57
C ILE A 85 5.72 7.62 9.59
N PRO A 86 6.98 7.42 10.03
CA PRO A 86 8.15 7.50 9.16
C PRO A 86 8.13 6.50 8.00
N VAL A 87 8.60 6.92 6.82
CA VAL A 87 8.70 6.07 5.62
C VAL A 87 9.54 4.83 5.88
N ASP A 88 10.67 4.96 6.60
CA ASP A 88 11.54 3.84 6.95
C ASP A 88 10.80 2.74 7.73
N LYS A 89 9.82 3.12 8.57
CA LYS A 89 8.99 2.15 9.31
C LYS A 89 7.93 1.49 8.42
N MET A 90 7.40 2.20 7.42
CA MET A 90 6.42 1.64 6.48
C MET A 90 7.08 0.68 5.49
N MET A 91 8.31 0.98 5.08
CA MET A 91 9.09 0.18 4.14
C MET A 91 9.84 -0.97 4.81
N GLU A 92 9.80 -1.05 6.15
CA GLU A 92 10.42 -2.14 6.91
C GLU A 92 9.75 -3.48 6.55
N GLY A 93 10.56 -4.49 6.25
CA GLY A 93 10.07 -5.82 5.94
C GLY A 93 9.29 -6.42 7.11
N GLU A 94 7.98 -6.62 6.92
CA GLU A 94 7.07 -7.13 7.96
C GLU A 94 7.56 -8.44 8.58
N LYS A 95 8.20 -9.30 7.78
CA LYS A 95 8.76 -10.58 8.23
C LYS A 95 9.87 -10.39 9.28
N ASP A 96 10.83 -9.52 9.02
CA ASP A 96 11.98 -9.31 9.92
C ASP A 96 11.53 -8.62 11.20
N LYS A 97 10.60 -7.66 11.09
CA LYS A 97 9.94 -7.00 12.23
C LYS A 97 9.27 -8.04 13.14
N LEU A 98 8.53 -8.99 12.57
CA LEU A 98 7.85 -10.07 13.31
C LEU A 98 8.81 -11.09 13.96
N LEU A 99 9.96 -11.36 13.34
CA LEU A 99 10.99 -12.23 13.92
C LEU A 99 11.68 -11.59 15.12
N GLN A 100 11.70 -10.27 15.20
CA GLN A 100 12.30 -9.51 16.30
C GLN A 100 11.27 -9.03 17.34
N MET A 101 10.01 -9.44 17.22
CA MET A 101 8.89 -8.93 18.02
C MET A 101 9.15 -9.01 19.53
N GLU A 102 9.59 -10.16 20.05
CA GLU A 102 9.89 -10.31 21.48
C GLU A 102 10.97 -9.33 21.93
N SER A 103 12.05 -9.20 21.16
CA SER A 103 13.15 -8.30 21.49
C SER A 103 12.69 -6.85 21.48
N ILE A 104 11.81 -6.46 20.57
CA ILE A 104 11.29 -5.09 20.47
C ILE A 104 10.37 -4.79 21.65
N ILE A 105 9.45 -5.71 21.99
CA ILE A 105 8.57 -5.56 23.16
C ILE A 105 9.40 -5.47 24.46
N HIS A 106 10.44 -6.28 24.59
CA HIS A 106 11.31 -6.29 25.77
C HIS A 106 12.15 -5.01 25.95
N LYS A 107 12.27 -4.14 24.93
CA LYS A 107 12.86 -2.80 25.12
C LYS A 107 12.04 -1.93 26.08
N ARG A 108 10.74 -2.20 26.21
CA ARG A 108 9.82 -1.47 27.09
C ARG A 108 9.32 -2.30 28.27
N LEU A 109 9.07 -3.58 28.05
CA LEU A 109 8.52 -4.48 29.07
C LEU A 109 9.60 -5.41 29.65
N VAL A 110 9.89 -5.21 30.93
CA VAL A 110 10.83 -6.07 31.67
C VAL A 110 10.11 -7.31 32.20
N GLY A 111 10.63 -8.49 31.88
CA GLY A 111 10.05 -9.78 32.27
C GLY A 111 8.79 -10.15 31.48
N GLN A 112 7.92 -10.95 32.09
CA GLN A 112 6.71 -11.50 31.44
C GLN A 112 7.00 -12.34 30.18
N ASP A 113 8.17 -12.98 30.09
CA ASP A 113 8.67 -13.66 28.90
C ASP A 113 7.67 -14.66 28.31
N LYS A 114 6.96 -15.40 29.18
CA LYS A 114 5.91 -16.34 28.76
C LYS A 114 4.75 -15.63 28.06
N ALA A 115 4.28 -14.50 28.59
CA ALA A 115 3.17 -13.76 27.99
C ALA A 115 3.59 -13.13 26.65
N VAL A 116 4.77 -12.52 26.61
CA VAL A 116 5.34 -11.93 25.38
C VAL A 116 5.48 -12.98 24.28
N LYS A 117 6.01 -14.16 24.61
CA LYS A 117 6.16 -15.28 23.66
C LYS A 117 4.80 -15.76 23.13
N VAL A 118 3.81 -15.99 24.00
CA VAL A 118 2.47 -16.47 23.59
C VAL A 118 1.80 -15.48 22.64
N ILE A 119 1.92 -14.18 22.91
CA ILE A 119 1.35 -13.13 22.04
C ILE A 119 2.09 -13.10 20.71
N SER A 120 3.43 -13.12 20.75
CA SER A 120 4.25 -13.07 19.53
C SER A 120 3.97 -14.27 18.62
N ASP A 121 3.83 -15.48 19.18
CA ASP A 121 3.46 -16.68 18.44
C ASP A 121 2.05 -16.59 17.83
N ALA A 122 1.08 -16.01 18.53
CA ALA A 122 -0.27 -15.81 18.01
C ALA A 122 -0.29 -14.78 16.86
N VAL A 123 0.38 -13.64 17.03
CA VAL A 123 0.49 -12.61 16.00
C VAL A 123 1.19 -13.15 14.74
N ARG A 124 2.31 -13.87 14.91
CA ARG A 124 3.00 -14.52 13.78
C ARG A 124 2.10 -15.51 13.05
N ARG A 125 1.30 -16.31 13.76
CA ARG A 125 0.33 -17.22 13.13
C ARG A 125 -0.76 -16.48 12.35
N SER A 126 -1.26 -15.36 12.86
CA SER A 126 -2.24 -14.56 12.12
C SER A 126 -1.63 -13.99 10.84
N ARG A 127 -0.47 -13.33 10.95
CA ARG A 127 0.23 -12.71 9.82
C ARG A 127 0.72 -13.71 8.78
N ALA A 128 1.00 -14.95 9.17
CA ALA A 128 1.32 -16.03 8.24
C ALA A 128 0.08 -16.64 7.54
N GLY A 129 -1.13 -16.14 7.80
CA GLY A 129 -2.37 -16.68 7.25
C GLY A 129 -2.74 -18.08 7.78
N LEU A 130 -2.17 -18.47 8.92
CA LEU A 130 -2.43 -19.77 9.56
C LEU A 130 -3.64 -19.71 10.52
N SER A 131 -4.23 -18.53 10.70
CA SER A 131 -5.41 -18.31 11.55
C SER A 131 -6.66 -18.11 10.70
N ASP A 132 -7.83 -18.36 11.29
CA ASP A 132 -9.12 -18.14 10.63
C ASP A 132 -9.29 -16.65 10.28
N PRO A 133 -9.49 -16.27 9.00
CA PRO A 133 -9.62 -14.87 8.59
C PRO A 133 -10.88 -14.18 9.16
N ASN A 134 -11.85 -14.93 9.68
CA ASN A 134 -13.05 -14.36 10.31
C ASN A 134 -12.87 -14.11 11.82
N ARG A 135 -11.66 -14.28 12.36
CA ARG A 135 -11.34 -14.07 13.78
C ARG A 135 -10.32 -12.95 13.95
N PRO A 136 -10.27 -12.31 15.13
CA PRO A 136 -9.21 -11.36 15.44
C PRO A 136 -7.82 -12.00 15.37
N ASP A 137 -6.80 -11.19 15.05
CA ASP A 137 -5.38 -11.58 15.00
C ASP A 137 -4.88 -12.24 16.29
N GLY A 138 -5.51 -11.92 17.42
CA GLY A 138 -5.30 -12.57 18.69
C GLY A 138 -6.38 -12.19 19.69
N SER A 139 -6.78 -13.15 20.53
CA SER A 139 -7.65 -12.91 21.68
C SER A 139 -6.94 -13.43 22.92
N PHE A 140 -6.70 -12.53 23.88
CA PHE A 140 -5.89 -12.81 25.05
C PHE A 140 -6.60 -12.39 26.32
N LEU A 141 -6.50 -13.23 27.36
CA LEU A 141 -6.93 -12.91 28.71
C LEU A 141 -5.70 -12.74 29.60
N PHE A 142 -5.44 -11.52 30.05
CA PHE A 142 -4.30 -11.23 30.93
C PHE A 142 -4.69 -11.40 32.40
N MET A 143 -4.16 -12.44 33.04
CA MET A 143 -4.38 -12.74 34.46
C MET A 143 -3.15 -12.41 35.30
N GLY A 144 -3.35 -11.80 36.47
CA GLY A 144 -2.26 -11.47 37.40
C GLY A 144 -2.60 -10.28 38.31
N PRO A 145 -1.71 -9.88 39.22
CA PRO A 145 -1.92 -8.72 40.08
C PRO A 145 -1.91 -7.40 39.29
N THR A 146 -2.33 -6.31 39.92
CA THR A 146 -2.18 -4.96 39.36
C THR A 146 -0.71 -4.54 39.32
N GLY A 147 -0.34 -3.65 38.40
CA GLY A 147 1.03 -3.10 38.32
C GLY A 147 2.09 -4.01 37.68
N VAL A 148 1.77 -5.26 37.30
CA VAL A 148 2.75 -6.20 36.70
C VAL A 148 3.03 -5.99 35.20
N GLY A 149 2.51 -4.92 34.61
CA GLY A 149 2.75 -4.58 33.19
C GLY A 149 1.70 -5.08 32.20
N LYS A 150 0.51 -5.54 32.63
CA LYS A 150 -0.57 -5.98 31.71
C LYS A 150 -0.98 -4.89 30.71
N THR A 151 -1.22 -3.67 31.19
CA THR A 151 -1.56 -2.53 30.33
C THR A 151 -0.37 -2.07 29.49
N GLU A 152 0.84 -2.14 30.04
CA GLU A 152 2.06 -1.76 29.32
C GLU A 152 2.34 -2.72 28.15
N LEU A 153 2.08 -4.02 28.33
CA LEU A 153 2.16 -5.01 27.26
C LEU A 153 1.17 -4.70 26.13
N THR A 154 -0.05 -4.24 26.45
CA THR A 154 -1.02 -3.80 25.43
C THR A 154 -0.51 -2.57 24.66
N LYS A 155 0.09 -1.59 25.35
CA LYS A 155 0.70 -0.41 24.72
C LYS A 155 1.88 -0.76 23.84
N ALA A 156 2.79 -1.60 24.32
CA ALA A 156 3.94 -2.07 23.55
C ALA A 156 3.47 -2.87 22.32
N LEU A 157 2.40 -3.65 22.43
CA LEU A 157 1.82 -4.38 21.31
C LEU A 157 1.19 -3.44 20.28
N ALA A 158 0.47 -2.41 20.72
CA ALA A 158 -0.13 -1.41 19.83
C ALA A 158 0.95 -0.61 19.08
N ASP A 159 1.99 -0.18 19.80
CA ASP A 159 3.16 0.50 19.21
C ASP A 159 3.89 -0.40 18.21
N PHE A 160 4.05 -1.70 18.50
CA PHE A 160 4.68 -2.63 17.58
C PHE A 160 3.86 -2.88 16.31
N LEU A 161 2.54 -3.10 16.45
CA LEU A 161 1.65 -3.49 15.34
C LEU A 161 1.20 -2.30 14.48
N PHE A 162 1.05 -1.13 15.08
CA PHE A 162 0.41 0.04 14.45
C PHE A 162 1.29 1.29 14.49
N ASP A 163 2.53 1.16 14.97
CA ASP A 163 3.49 2.27 15.11
C ASP A 163 2.98 3.45 15.96
N THR A 164 1.97 3.20 16.80
CA THR A 164 1.41 4.15 17.77
C THR A 164 0.72 3.46 18.95
N GLU A 165 0.95 3.97 20.16
CA GLU A 165 0.21 3.55 21.36
C GLU A 165 -1.26 3.98 21.37
N GLN A 166 -1.62 4.97 20.53
CA GLN A 166 -2.98 5.49 20.46
C GLN A 166 -3.94 4.54 19.75
N ALA A 167 -3.43 3.51 19.08
CA ALA A 167 -4.20 2.44 18.45
C ALA A 167 -4.76 1.45 19.49
N ILE A 168 -5.33 1.97 20.58
CA ILE A 168 -5.96 1.21 21.66
C ILE A 168 -7.34 1.77 21.91
N VAL A 169 -8.35 0.93 21.70
CA VAL A 169 -9.71 1.18 22.20
C VAL A 169 -9.81 0.60 23.59
N ARG A 170 -9.92 1.45 24.61
CA ARG A 170 -10.09 1.03 26.00
C ARG A 170 -11.56 1.06 26.37
N VAL A 171 -12.08 -0.08 26.83
CA VAL A 171 -13.40 -0.20 27.44
C VAL A 171 -13.18 -0.55 28.90
N ASP A 172 -13.68 0.29 29.81
CA ASP A 172 -13.68 -0.03 31.24
C ASP A 172 -14.89 -0.90 31.55
N MET A 173 -14.65 -2.03 32.22
CA MET A 173 -15.69 -3.01 32.57
C MET A 173 -16.12 -2.87 34.05
N SER A 174 -15.64 -1.83 34.73
CA SER A 174 -15.97 -1.55 36.13
C SER A 174 -17.21 -0.68 36.29
N GLU A 175 -17.59 0.04 35.24
CA GLU A 175 -18.86 0.79 35.10
C GLU A 175 -19.89 -0.04 34.34
#